data_AF-A0A1V9GCE9-F1
#
_entry.id   AF-A0A1V9GCE9-F1
#
_cell.length_a   1.000
_cell.length_b   1.000
_cell.length_c   1.000
_cell.angle_alpha   90.00
_cell.angle_beta   90.00
_cell.angle_gamma   90.00
#
_symmetry.space_group_name_H-M   'P 1'
#
loop_
_entity.id
_entity.type
_entity.pdbx_description
1 polymer ?
#
loop_
_entity_poly.entity_id
_entity_poly.type
_entity_poly.pdbx_seq_one_letter_code
_entity_poly.pdbx_strand_id
1 'polypeptide(L)'
;MGIGTRNPAKSVNAIMNTDTTQKKSDKGLQFSLKLHNDADTAVVIVNPLDLLRISVFDAAWKEIQFPYRGRRQGHDREWTNNTFVVNHIKINGRATDVNTFIKDYYITLPGNSKVEIFMGITKVVKPGAVMPLTVEQMITVPSGIYKVDLVCALMEGQSSVILHMPLVNIHYK
;
A
#
# COMPACT_ATOMS: atom_id res chain seq x y z
N MET A 1 17.32 -1.78 6.49
CA MET A 1 17.80 -3.02 5.84
C MET A 1 16.58 -3.76 5.31
N GLY A 2 16.48 -3.98 4.00
CA GLY A 2 15.37 -4.72 3.40
C GLY A 2 15.75 -6.19 3.24
N ILE A 3 14.85 -7.10 3.63
CA ILE A 3 14.96 -8.55 3.41
C ILE A 3 13.96 -8.89 2.30
N GLY A 4 14.42 -9.50 1.21
CA GLY A 4 13.60 -9.88 0.06
C GLY A 4 13.78 -11.33 -0.33
N THR A 5 12.69 -12.02 -0.62
CA THR A 5 12.64 -13.39 -1.15
C THR A 5 12.53 -13.36 -2.68
N ARG A 6 13.43 -14.04 -3.39
CA ARG A 6 13.42 -14.17 -4.87
C ARG A 6 12.65 -15.41 -5.32
N ASN A 7 11.57 -15.26 -6.10
CA ASN A 7 11.02 -16.30 -7.00
C ASN A 7 9.93 -15.74 -7.96
N PRO A 8 9.48 -16.47 -9.00
CA PRO A 8 9.78 -16.34 -10.43
C PRO A 8 8.83 -15.45 -11.27
N ALA A 9 8.23 -14.40 -10.71
CA ALA A 9 7.84 -13.24 -11.54
C ALA A 9 9.15 -12.48 -11.89
N LYS A 10 9.88 -13.00 -12.90
CA LYS A 10 11.34 -12.84 -13.02
C LYS A 10 11.83 -11.41 -13.18
N SER A 11 11.00 -10.51 -13.70
CA SER A 11 11.44 -9.18 -14.07
C SER A 11 11.15 -8.16 -12.99
N VAL A 12 10.16 -8.37 -12.11
CA VAL A 12 9.68 -7.33 -11.19
C VAL A 12 9.82 -7.76 -9.73
N ASN A 13 10.64 -7.04 -8.98
CA ASN A 13 10.72 -7.15 -7.52
C ASN A 13 9.84 -6.10 -6.86
N ALA A 14 9.31 -6.38 -5.66
CA ALA A 14 8.70 -5.35 -4.82
C ALA A 14 9.21 -5.36 -3.38
N ILE A 15 9.27 -4.16 -2.80
CA ILE A 15 9.74 -3.91 -1.43
C ILE A 15 8.84 -2.85 -0.81
N MET A 16 8.40 -3.05 0.44
CA MET A 16 7.80 -1.98 1.24
C MET A 16 8.89 -1.19 1.96
N ASN A 17 8.73 0.12 1.96
CA ASN A 17 9.56 1.04 2.71
C ASN A 17 8.68 1.88 3.63
N THR A 18 9.10 2.07 4.86
CA THR A 18 8.41 2.93 5.82
C THR A 18 9.39 3.34 6.91
N ASP A 19 9.21 4.56 7.42
CA ASP A 19 9.94 5.00 8.60
C ASP A 19 9.32 4.33 9.82
N THR A 20 10.15 3.66 10.63
CA THR A 20 9.70 2.99 11.87
C THR A 20 9.38 3.98 12.99
N THR A 21 9.75 5.25 12.82
CA THR A 21 9.34 6.36 13.69
C THR A 21 8.75 7.45 12.82
N GLN A 22 7.47 7.76 13.03
CA GLN A 22 6.72 8.72 12.24
C GLN A 22 6.12 9.78 13.15
N LYS A 23 6.14 11.03 12.69
CA LYS A 23 5.47 12.13 13.38
C LYS A 23 3.97 12.07 13.10
N LYS A 24 3.16 12.30 14.13
CA LYS A 24 1.72 12.46 13.96
C LYS A 24 1.43 13.60 13.00
N SER A 25 0.59 13.33 12.00
CA SER A 25 0.19 14.29 10.97
C SER A 25 -1.17 13.93 10.37
N ASP A 26 -1.75 14.85 9.62
CA ASP A 26 -2.93 14.64 8.78
C ASP A 26 -2.74 13.56 7.71
N LYS A 27 -1.48 13.30 7.32
CA LYS A 27 -1.11 12.25 6.37
C LYS A 27 -1.13 10.84 6.95
N GLY A 28 -1.37 10.69 8.26
CA GLY A 28 -1.55 9.38 8.90
C GLY A 28 -0.28 8.51 8.92
N LEU A 29 -0.45 7.19 8.92
CA LEU A 29 0.65 6.22 8.81
C LEU A 29 1.12 6.15 7.36
N GLN A 30 2.38 6.45 7.11
CA GLN A 30 2.96 6.52 5.78
C GLN A 30 3.83 5.31 5.45
N PHE A 31 3.76 4.87 4.20
CA PHE A 31 4.59 3.81 3.66
C PHE A 31 4.68 3.94 2.14
N SER A 32 5.65 3.29 1.52
CA SER A 32 5.77 3.22 0.07
C SER A 32 5.98 1.79 -0.40
N LEU A 33 5.38 1.46 -1.55
CA LEU A 33 5.63 0.23 -2.29
C LEU A 33 6.59 0.57 -3.43
N LYS A 34 7.79 0.00 -3.39
CA LYS A 34 8.80 0.11 -4.43
C LYS A 34 8.73 -1.12 -5.32
N LEU A 35 8.53 -0.90 -6.62
CA LEU A 35 8.63 -1.90 -7.67
C LEU A 35 9.94 -1.65 -8.43
N HIS A 36 10.66 -2.71 -8.75
CA HIS A 36 11.86 -2.63 -9.58
C HIS A 36 11.72 -3.61 -10.74
N ASN A 37 11.71 -3.10 -11.97
CA ASN A 37 11.82 -3.93 -13.16
C ASN A 37 13.32 -4.16 -13.46
N ASP A 38 13.81 -5.35 -13.16
CA ASP A 38 15.18 -5.82 -13.42
C ASP A 38 15.40 -6.18 -14.91
N ALA A 39 14.36 -6.25 -15.74
CA ALA A 39 14.53 -6.52 -17.17
C ALA A 39 14.92 -5.26 -17.96
N ASP A 40 15.69 -5.44 -19.03
CA ASP A 40 16.04 -4.35 -19.96
C ASP A 40 14.85 -3.85 -20.80
N THR A 41 13.79 -4.64 -20.86
CA THR A 41 12.57 -4.34 -21.60
C THR A 41 11.41 -3.93 -20.69
N ALA A 42 10.43 -3.25 -21.26
CA ALA A 42 9.20 -2.93 -20.54
C ALA A 42 8.42 -4.21 -20.18
N VAL A 43 7.80 -4.19 -19.00
CA VAL A 43 6.98 -5.29 -18.46
C VAL A 43 5.61 -4.77 -18.11
N VAL A 44 4.56 -5.51 -18.49
CA VAL A 44 3.18 -5.17 -18.15
C VAL A 44 2.73 -6.04 -16.98
N ILE A 45 2.28 -5.40 -15.90
CA ILE A 45 1.74 -6.08 -14.72
C ILE A 45 0.33 -5.61 -14.40
N VAL A 46 -0.44 -6.44 -13.70
CA VAL A 46 -1.67 -5.97 -13.02
C VAL A 46 -1.26 -4.92 -11.99
N ASN A 47 -2.04 -3.86 -11.88
CA ASN A 47 -1.76 -2.78 -10.96
C ASN A 47 -1.71 -3.32 -9.52
N PRO A 48 -0.58 -3.14 -8.81
CA PRO A 48 -0.40 -3.74 -7.49
C PRO A 48 -1.36 -3.18 -6.45
N LEU A 49 -1.93 -1.98 -6.65
CA LEU A 49 -2.94 -1.41 -5.76
C LEU A 49 -4.27 -2.20 -5.75
N ASP A 50 -4.49 -3.08 -6.73
CA ASP A 50 -5.69 -3.94 -6.77
C ASP A 50 -5.48 -5.28 -6.08
N LEU A 51 -4.21 -5.63 -5.86
CA LEU A 51 -3.75 -6.90 -5.33
C LEU A 51 -2.97 -6.70 -4.03
N LEU A 52 -3.10 -5.51 -3.45
CA LEU A 52 -2.50 -5.12 -2.18
C LEU A 52 -3.49 -5.41 -1.06
N ARG A 53 -3.03 -6.11 -0.03
CA ARG A 53 -3.70 -6.25 1.25
C ARG A 53 -2.80 -5.63 2.31
N ILE A 54 -3.39 -4.78 3.14
CA ILE A 54 -2.72 -4.15 4.26
C ILE A 54 -3.54 -4.48 5.50
N SER A 55 -2.89 -5.03 6.52
CA SER A 55 -3.46 -5.22 7.84
C SER A 55 -2.64 -4.39 8.83
N VAL A 56 -3.33 -3.63 9.67
CA VAL A 56 -2.71 -2.81 10.72
C VAL A 56 -3.18 -3.33 12.05
N PHE A 57 -2.26 -3.50 12.98
CA PHE A 57 -2.53 -3.93 14.34
C PHE A 57 -2.00 -2.91 15.33
N ASP A 58 -2.66 -2.78 16.48
CA ASP A 58 -2.12 -2.00 17.58
C ASP A 58 -0.99 -2.74 18.33
N ALA A 59 -0.49 -2.12 19.40
CA ALA A 59 0.51 -2.72 20.27
C ALA A 59 0.06 -4.07 20.87
N ALA A 60 -1.25 -4.26 21.08
CA ALA A 60 -1.86 -5.46 21.63
C ALA A 60 -2.27 -6.50 20.56
N TRP A 61 -1.85 -6.32 19.29
CA TRP A 61 -2.21 -7.20 18.18
C TRP A 61 -3.70 -7.19 17.81
N LYS A 62 -4.45 -6.20 18.27
CA LYS A 62 -5.82 -6.00 17.81
C LYS A 62 -5.81 -5.36 16.43
N GLU A 63 -6.53 -5.97 15.50
CA GLU A 63 -6.67 -5.41 14.16
C GLU A 63 -7.38 -4.05 14.22
N ILE A 64 -6.77 -3.07 13.57
CA ILE A 64 -7.28 -1.73 13.40
C ILE A 64 -7.91 -1.67 12.02
N GLN A 65 -9.22 -1.55 12.01
CA GLN A 65 -9.96 -1.46 10.77
C GLN A 65 -9.76 -0.08 10.14
N PHE A 66 -9.51 -0.06 8.85
CA PHE A 66 -9.58 1.13 8.01
C PHE A 66 -10.19 0.67 6.67
N PRO A 67 -11.23 1.33 6.18
CA PRO A 67 -11.90 1.01 4.92
C PRO A 67 -10.99 1.17 3.69
N TYR A 68 -10.22 0.13 3.39
CA TYR A 68 -9.49 -0.01 2.14
C TYR A 68 -9.94 -1.27 1.42
N ARG A 69 -10.37 -1.11 0.17
CA ARG A 69 -10.58 -2.21 -0.77
C ARG A 69 -9.84 -1.86 -2.05
N GLY A 70 -8.93 -2.71 -2.50
CA GLY A 70 -8.34 -2.60 -3.86
C GLY A 70 -9.45 -2.68 -4.92
N ARG A 71 -9.24 -2.16 -6.15
CA ARG A 71 -10.34 -2.01 -7.13
C ARG A 71 -11.10 -3.31 -7.40
N ARG A 72 -10.41 -4.45 -7.35
CA ARG A 72 -11.00 -5.78 -7.55
C ARG A 72 -12.02 -6.19 -6.50
N GLN A 73 -12.03 -5.59 -5.31
CA GLN A 73 -12.91 -5.96 -4.19
C GLN A 73 -14.09 -4.99 -3.98
N GLY A 74 -14.31 -4.08 -4.93
CA GLY A 74 -15.39 -3.10 -4.90
C GLY A 74 -14.96 -1.82 -4.19
N HIS A 75 -14.84 -0.73 -4.96
CA HIS A 75 -14.67 0.60 -4.39
C HIS A 75 -15.99 1.07 -3.80
N ASP A 76 -16.01 1.29 -2.49
CA ASP A 76 -16.86 2.34 -1.97
C ASP A 76 -16.03 3.64 -1.92
N ARG A 77 -16.24 4.52 -2.91
CA ARG A 77 -15.41 5.72 -3.12
C ARG A 77 -15.49 6.71 -1.97
N GLU A 78 -16.60 6.73 -1.22
CA GLU A 78 -16.80 7.63 -0.08
C GLU A 78 -15.84 7.30 1.08
N TRP A 79 -15.46 6.03 1.19
CA TRP A 79 -14.68 5.49 2.29
C TRP A 79 -13.18 5.49 2.02
N THR A 80 -12.77 5.13 0.80
CA THR A 80 -11.35 5.01 0.46
C THR A 80 -10.64 6.37 0.53
N ASN A 81 -11.24 7.43 -0.02
CA ASN A 81 -10.58 8.75 -0.08
C ASN A 81 -10.35 9.38 1.31
N ASN A 82 -11.10 8.94 2.32
CA ASN A 82 -11.01 9.47 3.67
C ASN A 82 -10.05 8.68 4.58
N THR A 83 -9.58 7.51 4.16
CA THR A 83 -8.97 6.53 5.07
C THR A 83 -7.67 5.96 4.52
N PHE A 84 -7.58 5.73 3.21
CA PHE A 84 -6.39 5.26 2.51
C PHE A 84 -6.13 6.10 1.27
N VAL A 85 -4.95 6.70 1.19
CA VAL A 85 -4.62 7.66 0.13
C VAL A 85 -3.34 7.24 -0.57
N VAL A 86 -3.36 7.24 -1.91
CA VAL A 86 -2.14 7.23 -2.73
C VAL A 86 -1.71 8.68 -2.91
N ASN A 87 -0.66 9.09 -2.21
CA ASN A 87 -0.24 10.49 -2.13
C ASN A 87 0.43 10.96 -3.41
N HIS A 88 1.42 10.20 -3.87
CA HIS A 88 2.14 10.46 -5.10
C HIS A 88 2.85 9.19 -5.58
N ILE A 89 3.23 9.19 -6.84
CA ILE A 89 3.94 8.09 -7.48
C ILE A 89 5.16 8.65 -8.16
N LYS A 90 6.30 7.98 -8.01
CA LYS A 90 7.54 8.30 -8.70
C LYS A 90 7.95 7.17 -9.63
N ILE A 91 8.29 7.51 -10.86
CA ILE A 91 8.91 6.58 -11.82
C ILE A 91 10.32 7.12 -12.10
N ASN A 92 11.34 6.34 -11.75
CA ASN A 92 12.75 6.74 -11.82
C ASN A 92 13.01 8.09 -11.12
N GLY A 93 12.35 8.30 -9.97
CA GLY A 93 12.45 9.52 -9.17
C GLY A 93 11.59 10.70 -9.65
N ARG A 94 10.96 10.61 -10.83
CA ARG A 94 10.09 11.67 -11.37
C ARG A 94 8.64 11.44 -10.99
N ALA A 95 7.95 12.49 -10.53
CA ALA A 95 6.54 12.42 -10.23
C ALA A 95 5.73 12.05 -11.49
N THR A 96 4.69 11.24 -11.31
CA THR A 96 3.72 10.90 -12.37
C THR A 96 2.31 11.21 -11.91
N ASP A 97 1.36 11.26 -12.86
CA ASP A 97 -0.04 11.49 -12.54
C ASP A 97 -0.62 10.28 -11.79
N VAL A 98 -0.93 10.51 -10.52
CA VAL A 98 -1.55 9.52 -9.63
C VAL A 98 -2.89 9.08 -10.18
N ASN A 99 -3.70 10.00 -10.72
CA ASN A 99 -5.07 9.71 -11.13
C ASN A 99 -5.12 8.73 -12.30
N THR A 100 -4.18 8.84 -13.22
CA THR A 100 -4.05 7.90 -14.33
C THR A 100 -3.60 6.53 -13.80
N PHE A 101 -2.54 6.49 -12.98
CA PHE A 101 -2.02 5.25 -12.43
C PHE A 101 -3.06 4.46 -11.61
N ILE A 102 -3.82 5.12 -10.73
CA ILE A 102 -4.84 4.45 -9.91
C ILE A 102 -6.07 4.01 -10.72
N LYS A 103 -6.26 4.49 -11.96
CA LYS A 103 -7.38 4.12 -12.85
C LYS A 103 -7.03 3.00 -13.81
N ASP A 104 -5.75 2.79 -14.10
CA ASP A 104 -5.30 1.75 -15.01
C ASP A 104 -5.23 0.38 -14.34
N TYR A 105 -5.92 -0.61 -14.91
CA TYR A 105 -5.92 -1.98 -14.38
C TYR A 105 -4.57 -2.69 -14.62
N TYR A 106 -3.92 -2.39 -15.74
CA TYR A 106 -2.56 -2.81 -16.05
C TYR A 106 -1.62 -1.60 -16.04
N ILE A 107 -0.41 -1.79 -15.56
CA ILE A 107 0.64 -0.76 -15.64
C ILE A 107 1.84 -1.30 -16.41
N THR A 108 2.44 -0.44 -17.23
CA THR A 108 3.67 -0.74 -17.95
C THR A 108 4.85 -0.18 -17.16
N LEU A 109 5.72 -1.05 -16.68
CA LEU A 109 6.98 -0.68 -16.05
C LEU A 109 8.07 -0.63 -17.14
N PRO A 110 8.70 0.53 -17.41
CA PRO A 110 9.83 0.58 -18.35
C PRO A 110 10.97 -0.36 -17.93
N GLY A 111 11.84 -0.73 -18.87
CA GLY A 111 13.04 -1.51 -18.55
C GLY A 111 13.94 -0.79 -17.54
N ASN A 112 14.54 -1.54 -16.62
CA ASN A 112 15.41 -1.03 -15.55
C ASN A 112 14.77 0.09 -14.70
N SER A 113 13.43 0.08 -14.57
CA SER A 113 12.70 1.15 -13.89
C SER A 113 12.46 0.88 -12.41
N LYS A 114 12.45 1.96 -11.63
CA LYS A 114 12.06 1.99 -10.22
C LYS A 114 10.78 2.79 -10.09
N VAL A 115 9.69 2.13 -9.71
CA VAL A 115 8.42 2.77 -9.41
C VAL A 115 8.24 2.79 -7.90
N GLU A 116 7.92 3.93 -7.33
CA GLU A 116 7.61 4.06 -5.90
C GLU A 116 6.24 4.68 -5.72
N ILE A 117 5.35 3.96 -5.05
CA ILE A 117 3.98 4.34 -4.78
C ILE A 117 3.89 4.73 -3.31
N PHE A 118 3.71 6.02 -3.03
CA PHE A 118 3.62 6.53 -1.66
C PHE A 118 2.17 6.52 -1.20
N MET A 119 1.91 5.88 -0.08
CA MET A 119 0.58 5.62 0.45
C MET A 119 0.48 6.07 1.90
N GLY A 120 -0.75 6.30 2.36
CA GLY A 120 -1.01 6.64 3.75
C GLY A 120 -2.36 6.14 4.24
N ILE A 121 -2.41 5.74 5.52
CA ILE A 121 -3.66 5.47 6.23
C ILE A 121 -3.96 6.68 7.11
N THR A 122 -4.89 7.53 6.67
CA THR A 122 -5.18 8.84 7.29
C THR A 122 -6.23 8.74 8.39
N LYS A 123 -7.16 7.80 8.27
CA LYS A 123 -8.21 7.53 9.27
C LYS A 123 -8.43 6.04 9.48
N VAL A 124 -8.85 5.71 10.70
CA VAL A 124 -9.18 4.36 11.17
C VAL A 124 -10.55 4.35 11.81
N VAL A 125 -11.18 3.19 11.87
CA VAL A 125 -12.49 3.00 12.49
C VAL A 125 -12.35 3.20 13.99
N LYS A 126 -13.27 3.96 14.58
CA LYS A 126 -13.34 4.18 16.02
C LYS A 126 -13.50 2.84 16.75
N PRO A 127 -12.77 2.60 17.86
CA PRO A 127 -13.00 1.42 18.69
C PRO A 127 -14.47 1.30 19.09
N GLY A 128 -15.06 0.11 18.87
CA GLY A 128 -16.46 -0.16 19.20
C GLY A 128 -17.50 0.32 18.18
N ALA A 129 -17.08 0.71 16.97
CA ALA A 129 -18.01 1.01 15.88
C ALA A 129 -18.93 -0.19 15.58
N VAL A 130 -20.18 0.11 15.22
CA VAL A 130 -21.20 -0.87 14.85
C VAL A 130 -21.49 -0.78 13.36
N MET A 131 -21.83 -1.93 12.75
CA MET A 131 -22.18 -2.01 11.34
C MET A 131 -23.63 -1.54 11.07
N PRO A 132 -23.92 -0.93 9.91
CA PRO A 132 -22.98 -0.51 8.88
C PRO A 132 -22.11 0.66 9.36
N LEU A 133 -20.84 0.68 8.94
CA LEU A 133 -19.96 1.79 9.30
C LEU A 133 -20.51 3.11 8.73
N THR A 134 -20.29 4.24 9.41
CA THR A 134 -20.49 5.61 8.87
C THR A 134 -19.21 6.47 8.90
N VAL A 135 -19.15 7.55 8.09
CA VAL A 135 -17.95 8.42 8.00
C VAL A 135 -17.62 9.06 9.36
N GLU A 136 -18.62 9.33 10.19
CA GLU A 136 -18.47 9.89 11.54
C GLU A 136 -17.81 8.91 12.51
N GLN A 137 -17.84 7.61 12.20
CA GLN A 137 -17.14 6.57 12.96
C GLN A 137 -15.67 6.45 12.56
N MET A 138 -15.16 7.33 11.69
CA MET A 138 -13.75 7.38 11.28
C MET A 138 -13.00 8.49 12.00
N ILE A 139 -11.89 8.11 12.66
CA ILE A 139 -11.03 9.04 13.40
C ILE A 139 -9.65 9.09 12.75
N THR A 140 -8.96 10.24 12.86
CA THR A 140 -7.53 10.32 12.53
C THR A 140 -6.75 9.28 13.32
N VAL A 141 -5.72 8.69 12.71
CA VAL A 141 -4.88 7.70 13.38
C VAL A 141 -4.35 8.25 14.72
N PRO A 142 -4.66 7.61 15.86
CA PRO A 142 -4.14 8.05 17.17
C PRO A 142 -2.62 7.89 17.26
N SER A 143 -1.95 8.59 18.19
CA SER A 143 -0.54 8.26 18.50
C SER A 143 -0.47 6.86 19.11
N GLY A 144 0.57 6.11 18.80
CA GLY A 144 0.72 4.74 19.28
C GLY A 144 1.79 3.94 18.55
N ILE A 145 1.91 2.67 18.93
CA ILE A 145 2.74 1.69 18.22
C ILE A 145 1.81 0.84 17.36
N TYR A 146 2.13 0.79 16.07
CA TYR A 146 1.39 0.06 15.06
C TYR A 146 2.25 -1.03 14.47
N LYS A 147 1.67 -2.20 14.21
CA LYS A 147 2.30 -3.27 13.43
C LYS A 147 1.61 -3.33 12.09
N VAL A 148 2.37 -3.24 11.01
CA VAL A 148 1.83 -3.27 9.64
C VAL A 148 2.29 -4.53 8.96
N ASP A 149 1.32 -5.34 8.54
CA ASP A 149 1.50 -6.50 7.69
C ASP A 149 0.99 -6.16 6.28
N LEU A 150 1.80 -6.47 5.28
CA LEU A 150 1.50 -6.13 3.89
C LEU A 150 1.77 -7.35 3.01
N VAL A 151 0.73 -7.72 2.27
CA VAL A 151 0.76 -8.79 1.29
C VAL A 151 0.40 -8.20 -0.06
N CYS A 152 1.22 -8.44 -1.08
CA CYS A 152 0.97 -7.98 -2.43
C CYS A 152 1.11 -9.16 -3.40
N ALA A 153 0.11 -9.40 -4.24
CA ALA A 153 0.30 -10.29 -5.37
C ALA A 153 0.77 -9.49 -6.59
N LEU A 154 1.94 -9.84 -7.14
CA LEU A 154 2.39 -9.34 -8.44
C LEU A 154 1.93 -10.32 -9.52
N MET A 155 1.34 -9.80 -10.59
CA MET A 155 0.90 -10.59 -11.73
C MET A 155 1.48 -10.01 -13.02
N GLU A 156 2.31 -10.81 -13.70
CA GLU A 156 2.97 -10.51 -14.97
C GLU A 156 2.45 -11.53 -16.01
N GLY A 157 1.53 -11.10 -16.88
CA GLY A 157 0.82 -12.00 -17.77
C GLY A 157 0.05 -13.09 -17.01
N GLN A 158 0.37 -14.36 -17.27
CA GLN A 158 -0.19 -15.50 -16.52
C GLN A 158 0.63 -15.90 -15.29
N SER A 159 1.81 -15.31 -15.09
CA SER A 159 2.66 -15.59 -13.94
C SER A 159 2.22 -14.75 -12.75
N SER A 160 2.25 -15.32 -11.56
CA SER A 160 1.98 -14.57 -10.33
C SER A 160 2.93 -14.97 -9.20
N VAL A 161 3.21 -14.03 -8.32
CA VAL A 161 3.93 -14.26 -7.07
C VAL A 161 3.25 -13.51 -5.95
N ILE A 162 3.10 -14.17 -4.80
CA ILE A 162 2.64 -13.53 -3.56
C ILE A 162 3.88 -13.07 -2.80
N LEU A 163 3.95 -11.77 -2.55
CA LEU A 163 5.00 -11.15 -1.77
C LEU A 163 4.46 -10.88 -0.36
N HIS A 164 5.03 -11.60 0.60
CA HIS A 164 4.87 -11.32 2.01
C HIS A 164 5.96 -10.35 2.42
N MET A 165 5.57 -9.13 2.79
CA MET A 165 6.53 -8.14 3.24
C MET A 165 6.79 -8.31 4.73
N PRO A 166 8.01 -8.05 5.22
CA PRO A 166 8.30 -8.15 6.64
C PRO A 166 7.36 -7.27 7.46
N LEU A 167 6.87 -7.80 8.58
CA LEU A 167 6.10 -7.03 9.54
C LEU A 167 6.91 -5.82 10.01
N VAL A 168 6.32 -4.63 9.96
CA VAL A 168 6.99 -3.39 10.41
C VAL A 168 6.29 -2.80 11.63
N ASN A 169 7.08 -2.46 12.65
CA ASN A 169 6.63 -1.69 13.79
C ASN A 169 6.83 -0.19 13.53
N ILE A 170 5.76 0.59 13.61
CA ILE A 170 5.75 2.04 13.43
C ILE A 170 5.41 2.70 14.77
N HIS A 171 6.32 3.51 15.28
CA HIS A 171 6.11 4.38 16.43
C HIS A 171 5.58 5.72 15.92
N TYR A 172 4.28 5.94 16.07
CA TYR A 172 3.58 7.12 15.57
C TYR A 172 3.32 8.10 16.70
N LYS A 173 4.01 9.24 16.71
CA LYS A 173 4.00 10.20 17.83
C LYS A 173 3.90 11.65 17.39
#